data_AF-A0A7W7KBA2-F1
#
_entry.id   AF-A0A7W7KBA2-F1
#
_cell.length_a   1.000
_cell.length_b   1.000
_cell.length_c   1.000
_cell.angle_alpha   90.00
_cell.angle_beta   90.00
_cell.angle_gamma   90.00
#
_symmetry.space_group_name_H-M   'P 1'
#
loop_
_entity.id
_entity.type
_entity.pdbx_description
1 polymer ?
#
loop_
_entity_poly.entity_id
_entity_poly.type
_entity_poly.pdbx_seq_one_letter_code
_entity_poly.pdbx_strand_id
1 'polypeptide(L)'
;MTGGKSALERAKRAQRDERRRVRDLVERDRADTAREEMRQAAELEVREGVFVNLDDTVVAPTPEWMSKGPTRKFTPKAPDGTARSVSSVRRVLTPVIIALWTSDKLTLRQASACTLYRDTWERTGLEGRCSSSQYSLTATIHGSPVGGRIPMTEWEAHARGLLRSARLSIPAHLRNFFDAVVVSDLPLRRAGRFTRCRNGRELPLLRQAAEALADHFESVGQDLTSEGVNDVG
;
A
#
# COMPACT_ATOMS: atom_id res chain seq x y z
N MET A 1 -10.03 12.96 -56.30
CA MET A 1 -10.19 14.11 -55.39
C MET A 1 -11.03 13.74 -54.15
N THR A 2 -10.59 12.79 -53.30
CA THR A 2 -11.38 12.26 -52.17
C THR A 2 -10.76 12.47 -50.78
N GLY A 3 -9.57 13.08 -50.69
CA GLY A 3 -8.83 13.25 -49.42
C GLY A 3 -9.28 14.40 -48.51
N GLY A 4 -10.05 15.37 -49.01
CA GLY A 4 -10.39 16.59 -48.26
C GLY A 4 -11.49 16.43 -47.20
N LYS A 5 -12.44 15.49 -47.39
CA LYS A 5 -13.56 15.29 -46.45
C LYS A 5 -13.11 14.72 -45.10
N SER A 6 -12.04 13.91 -45.06
CA SER A 6 -11.56 13.28 -43.82
C SER A 6 -10.79 14.22 -42.89
N ALA A 7 -10.17 15.28 -43.42
CA ALA A 7 -9.44 16.26 -42.61
C ALA A 7 -10.41 17.19 -41.87
N LEU A 8 -11.49 17.60 -42.54
CA LEU A 8 -12.50 18.49 -42.00
C LEU A 8 -13.35 17.81 -40.91
N GLU A 9 -13.63 16.51 -41.05
CA GLU A 9 -14.28 15.70 -40.00
C GLU A 9 -13.37 15.50 -38.78
N ARG A 10 -12.07 15.27 -38.98
CA ARG A 10 -11.08 15.20 -37.89
C ARG A 10 -10.99 16.51 -37.12
N ALA A 11 -10.96 17.65 -37.82
CA ALA A 11 -10.94 18.98 -37.19
C ALA A 11 -12.22 19.26 -36.39
N LYS A 12 -13.41 18.92 -36.94
CA LYS A 12 -14.68 19.06 -36.23
C LYS A 12 -14.76 18.17 -34.99
N ARG A 13 -14.21 16.94 -35.05
CA ARG A 13 -14.16 16.03 -33.91
C ARG A 13 -13.22 16.55 -32.82
N ALA A 14 -12.02 16.99 -33.18
CA ALA A 14 -11.08 17.61 -32.25
C ALA A 14 -11.68 18.86 -31.57
N GLN A 15 -12.40 19.69 -32.32
CA GLN A 15 -13.08 20.86 -31.76
C GLN A 15 -14.21 20.49 -30.79
N ARG A 16 -14.95 19.41 -31.05
CA ARG A 16 -15.98 18.90 -30.13
C ARG A 16 -15.37 18.32 -28.86
N ASP A 17 -14.30 17.55 -28.99
CA ASP A 17 -13.60 16.94 -27.86
C ASP A 17 -12.96 18.02 -26.97
N GLU A 18 -12.39 19.07 -27.56
CA GLU A 18 -11.84 20.21 -26.82
C GLU A 18 -12.93 21.02 -26.12
N ARG A 19 -14.05 21.30 -26.79
CA ARG A 19 -15.20 21.97 -26.15
C ARG A 19 -15.74 21.19 -24.96
N ARG A 20 -15.77 19.85 -25.07
CA ARG A 20 -16.16 18.98 -23.96
C ARG A 20 -15.16 19.05 -22.81
N ARG A 21 -13.87 18.96 -23.09
CA ARG A 21 -12.81 19.07 -22.07
C ARG A 21 -12.86 20.40 -21.33
N VAL A 22 -13.00 21.52 -22.04
CA VAL A 22 -13.09 22.87 -21.44
C VAL A 22 -14.35 22.99 -20.59
N ARG A 23 -15.49 22.47 -21.07
CA ARG A 23 -16.72 22.43 -20.28
C ARG A 23 -16.55 21.65 -18.99
N ASP A 24 -15.97 20.45 -19.06
CA ASP A 24 -15.71 19.62 -17.89
C ASP A 24 -14.76 20.32 -16.89
N LEU A 25 -13.79 21.11 -17.39
CA LEU A 25 -12.89 21.92 -16.55
C LEU A 25 -13.65 23.04 -15.82
N VAL A 26 -14.45 23.82 -16.56
CA VAL A 26 -15.24 24.93 -15.98
C VAL A 26 -16.28 24.43 -14.99
N GLU A 27 -16.92 23.28 -15.25
CA GLU A 27 -17.88 22.67 -14.32
C GLU A 27 -17.17 22.22 -13.01
N ARG A 28 -15.95 21.69 -13.09
CA ARG A 28 -15.14 21.39 -11.89
C ARG A 28 -14.77 22.64 -11.11
N ASP A 29 -14.25 23.66 -11.78
CA ASP A 29 -13.83 24.91 -11.13
C ASP A 29 -15.00 25.59 -10.39
N ARG A 30 -16.19 25.60 -10.99
CA ARG A 30 -17.42 26.10 -10.33
C ARG A 30 -17.78 25.27 -9.10
N ALA A 31 -17.70 23.95 -9.19
CA ALA A 31 -17.98 23.07 -8.06
C ALA A 31 -16.92 23.17 -6.96
N ASP A 32 -15.67 23.46 -7.29
CA ASP A 32 -14.60 23.74 -6.32
C ASP A 32 -14.81 25.10 -5.65
N THR A 33 -15.19 26.13 -6.41
CA THR A 33 -15.47 27.47 -5.87
C THR A 33 -16.63 27.44 -4.87
N ALA A 34 -17.75 26.81 -5.22
CA ALA A 34 -18.88 26.67 -4.31
C ALA A 34 -18.52 25.89 -3.03
N ARG A 35 -17.64 24.88 -3.14
CA ARG A 35 -17.13 24.14 -1.97
C ARG A 35 -16.26 25.01 -1.07
N GLU A 36 -15.44 25.88 -1.64
CA GLU A 36 -14.62 26.79 -0.84
C GLU A 36 -15.40 27.94 -0.23
N GLU A 37 -16.44 28.44 -0.89
CA GLU A 37 -17.37 29.41 -0.30
C GLU A 37 -18.10 28.80 0.90
N MET A 38 -18.59 27.57 0.79
CA MET A 38 -19.19 26.84 1.92
C MET A 38 -18.19 26.62 3.06
N ARG A 39 -16.94 26.29 2.74
CA ARG A 39 -15.89 26.14 3.77
C ARG A 39 -15.61 27.46 4.50
N GLN A 40 -15.44 28.56 3.76
CA GLN A 40 -15.18 29.87 4.34
C GLN A 40 -16.34 30.33 5.25
N ALA A 41 -17.59 30.07 4.84
CA ALA A 41 -18.76 30.33 5.69
C ALA A 41 -18.71 29.49 6.98
N ALA A 42 -18.43 28.20 6.89
CA ALA A 42 -18.31 27.32 8.06
C ALA A 42 -17.13 27.72 8.98
N GLU A 43 -16.00 28.16 8.42
CA GLU A 43 -14.85 28.69 9.20
C GLU A 43 -15.21 29.98 9.95
N LEU A 44 -15.99 30.87 9.32
CA LEU A 44 -16.49 32.09 9.96
C LEU A 44 -17.46 31.77 11.11
N GLU A 45 -18.41 30.85 10.91
CA GLU A 45 -19.34 30.41 11.95
C GLU A 45 -18.60 29.80 13.17
N VAL A 46 -17.57 28.99 12.91
CA VAL A 46 -16.70 28.44 13.97
C VAL A 46 -15.94 29.54 14.71
N ARG A 47 -15.46 30.55 14.00
CA ARG A 47 -14.77 31.71 14.60
C ARG A 47 -15.71 32.55 15.46
N GLU A 48 -16.98 32.65 15.08
CA GLU A 48 -18.02 33.38 15.80
C GLU A 48 -18.65 32.59 16.96
N GLY A 49 -18.28 31.32 17.13
CA GLY A 49 -18.74 30.47 18.23
C GLY A 49 -20.10 29.81 18.00
N VAL A 50 -20.58 29.79 16.74
CA VAL A 50 -21.82 29.12 16.31
C VAL A 50 -21.42 27.81 15.63
N PHE A 51 -21.64 26.68 16.30
CA PHE A 51 -21.06 25.38 15.90
C PHE A 51 -22.09 24.42 15.30
N VAL A 52 -22.80 24.85 14.25
CA VAL A 52 -23.87 24.03 13.64
C VAL A 52 -23.31 22.99 12.65
N ASN A 53 -22.23 23.30 11.92
CA ASN A 53 -21.68 22.44 10.85
C ASN A 53 -20.16 22.23 10.97
N LEU A 54 -19.70 21.60 12.06
CA LEU A 54 -18.28 21.25 12.24
C LEU A 54 -17.76 20.27 11.17
N ASP A 55 -18.62 19.41 10.62
CA ASP A 55 -18.23 18.45 9.58
C ASP A 55 -17.90 19.11 8.22
N ASP A 56 -18.43 20.31 7.95
CA ASP A 56 -18.16 21.05 6.71
C ASP A 56 -16.84 21.81 6.73
N THR A 57 -16.22 21.97 7.92
CA THR A 57 -14.86 22.50 8.06
C THR A 57 -13.77 21.49 7.69
N VAL A 58 -14.15 20.22 7.50
CA VAL A 58 -13.20 19.14 7.25
C VAL A 58 -12.79 19.14 5.78
N VAL A 59 -11.51 19.40 5.52
CA VAL A 59 -10.96 19.33 4.16
C VAL A 59 -11.09 17.91 3.62
N ALA A 60 -11.91 17.77 2.57
CA ALA A 60 -12.05 16.50 1.86
C ALA A 60 -10.71 16.08 1.22
N PRO A 61 -10.39 14.78 1.19
CA PRO A 61 -9.16 14.29 0.59
C PRO A 61 -9.10 14.66 -0.89
N THR A 62 -7.96 15.17 -1.36
CA THR A 62 -7.80 15.53 -2.77
C THR A 62 -7.93 14.29 -3.68
N PRO A 63 -8.33 14.46 -4.95
CA PRO A 63 -8.39 13.35 -5.90
C PRO A 63 -7.05 12.60 -6.04
N GLU A 64 -5.91 13.29 -5.95
CA GLU A 64 -4.59 12.67 -5.96
C GLU A 64 -4.36 11.82 -4.71
N TRP A 65 -4.90 12.25 -3.56
CA TRP A 65 -4.85 11.48 -2.33
C TRP A 65 -5.70 10.21 -2.41
N MET A 66 -6.92 10.30 -2.95
CA MET A 66 -7.79 9.15 -3.18
C MET A 66 -7.21 8.18 -4.23
N SER A 67 -6.46 8.69 -5.22
CA SER A 67 -5.78 7.85 -6.21
C SER A 67 -4.69 6.94 -5.62
N LYS A 68 -4.14 7.33 -4.46
CA LYS A 68 -3.04 6.62 -3.78
C LYS A 68 -3.52 5.53 -2.82
N GLY A 69 -4.80 5.47 -2.48
CA GLY A 69 -5.34 4.42 -1.62
C GLY A 69 -6.62 4.82 -0.87
N PRO A 70 -7.23 3.89 -0.13
CA PRO A 70 -8.46 4.13 0.63
C PRO A 70 -8.21 5.10 1.80
N THR A 71 -9.18 5.99 2.02
CA THR A 71 -9.20 6.96 3.12
C THR A 71 -10.36 6.67 4.07
N ARG A 72 -10.16 6.84 5.38
CA ARG A 72 -11.20 6.64 6.40
C ARG A 72 -11.35 7.90 7.25
N LYS A 73 -12.58 8.22 7.63
CA LYS A 73 -12.87 9.26 8.62
C LYS A 73 -12.29 8.84 9.97
N PHE A 74 -11.52 9.71 10.59
CA PHE A 74 -10.90 9.54 11.89
C PHE A 74 -11.33 10.70 12.78
N THR A 75 -11.94 10.35 13.90
CA THR A 75 -12.34 11.31 14.92
C THR A 75 -11.43 11.08 16.12
N PRO A 76 -10.52 12.01 16.46
CA PRO A 76 -9.66 11.85 17.63
C PRO A 76 -10.49 11.81 18.90
N LYS A 77 -10.07 11.02 19.89
CA LYS A 77 -10.68 11.03 21.22
C LYS A 77 -10.41 12.39 21.87
N ALA A 78 -11.48 13.13 22.16
CA ALA A 78 -11.37 14.37 22.92
C ALA A 78 -11.06 14.03 24.39
N PRO A 79 -10.29 14.88 25.11
CA PRO A 79 -10.18 14.79 26.56
C PRO A 79 -11.55 14.98 27.22
N ASP A 80 -11.75 14.33 28.37
CA ASP A 80 -13.03 14.29 29.09
C ASP A 80 -13.60 15.71 29.30
N GLY A 81 -14.88 15.89 28.95
CA GLY A 81 -15.60 17.17 29.10
C GLY A 81 -15.71 18.00 27.82
N THR A 82 -15.08 17.60 26.72
CA THR A 82 -15.26 18.28 25.43
C THR A 82 -16.36 17.61 24.59
N ALA A 83 -17.50 18.28 24.39
CA ALA A 83 -18.61 17.79 23.55
C ALA A 83 -18.28 17.77 22.04
N ARG A 84 -17.00 17.92 21.66
CA ARG A 84 -16.56 18.31 20.32
C ARG A 84 -15.67 17.23 19.73
N SER A 85 -16.06 16.72 18.57
CA SER A 85 -15.28 15.72 17.86
C SER A 85 -15.07 16.22 16.42
N VAL A 86 -13.88 16.76 16.13
CA VAL A 86 -13.52 17.18 14.77
C VAL A 86 -13.23 15.92 13.96
N SER A 87 -14.05 15.62 12.95
CA SER A 87 -13.76 14.50 12.06
C SER A 87 -12.63 14.92 11.10
N SER A 88 -11.64 14.07 10.88
CA SER A 88 -10.54 14.29 9.93
C SER A 88 -10.47 13.09 9.00
N VAL A 89 -9.72 13.17 7.91
CA VAL A 89 -9.56 12.04 6.98
C VAL A 89 -8.13 11.51 7.07
N ARG A 90 -7.97 10.24 7.46
CA ARG A 90 -6.67 9.55 7.49
C ARG A 90 -6.57 8.51 6.38
N ARG A 91 -5.35 8.30 5.86
CA ARG A 91 -5.07 7.16 4.99
C ARG A 91 -5.09 5.88 5.79
N VAL A 92 -5.73 4.86 5.23
CA VAL A 92 -5.68 3.50 5.81
C VAL A 92 -4.57 2.75 5.08
N LEU A 93 -3.41 2.67 5.72
CA LEU A 93 -2.30 1.83 5.29
C LEU A 93 -2.50 0.41 5.86
N THR A 94 -3.59 -0.25 5.47
CA THR A 94 -3.76 -1.66 5.80
C THR A 94 -2.96 -2.48 4.78
N PRO A 95 -1.98 -3.29 5.22
CA PRO A 95 -1.28 -4.21 4.35
C PRO A 95 -2.26 -5.08 3.55
N VAL A 96 -1.95 -5.34 2.30
CA VAL A 96 -2.81 -6.10 1.37
C VAL A 96 -3.17 -7.46 1.96
N ILE A 97 -2.25 -8.11 2.67
CA ILE A 97 -2.49 -9.41 3.32
C ILE A 97 -3.56 -9.32 4.40
N ILE A 98 -3.50 -8.31 5.27
CA ILE A 98 -4.50 -8.08 6.32
C ILE A 98 -5.85 -7.75 5.69
N ALA A 99 -5.87 -6.94 4.64
CA ALA A 99 -7.09 -6.64 3.90
C ALA A 99 -7.70 -7.90 3.25
N LEU A 100 -6.88 -8.82 2.75
CA LEU A 100 -7.34 -10.09 2.18
C LEU A 100 -7.88 -11.04 3.26
N TRP A 101 -7.21 -11.15 4.40
CA TRP A 101 -7.65 -11.94 5.55
C TRP A 101 -8.98 -11.44 6.13
N THR A 102 -9.10 -10.13 6.39
CA THR A 102 -10.35 -9.53 6.89
C THR A 102 -11.53 -9.68 5.93
N SER A 103 -11.24 -9.85 4.63
CA SER A 103 -12.26 -10.16 3.60
C SER A 103 -12.52 -11.66 3.40
N ASP A 104 -12.01 -12.52 4.28
CA ASP A 104 -12.09 -13.99 4.22
C ASP A 104 -11.53 -14.60 2.93
N LYS A 105 -10.56 -13.91 2.32
CA LYS A 105 -9.86 -14.39 1.12
C LYS A 105 -8.60 -15.17 1.45
N LEU A 106 -8.05 -15.02 2.65
CA LEU A 106 -6.93 -15.82 3.15
C LEU A 106 -7.33 -16.42 4.49
N THR A 107 -6.88 -17.65 4.75
CA THR A 107 -7.02 -18.25 6.07
C THR A 107 -6.09 -17.54 7.06
N LEU A 108 -6.40 -17.61 8.36
CA LEU A 108 -5.53 -17.05 9.42
C LEU A 108 -4.10 -17.58 9.28
N ARG A 109 -3.95 -18.89 9.07
CA ARG A 109 -2.67 -19.58 8.84
C ARG A 109 -1.86 -18.96 7.69
N GLN A 110 -2.51 -18.75 6.54
CA GLN A 110 -1.88 -18.12 5.37
C GLN A 110 -1.48 -16.66 5.65
N ALA A 111 -2.33 -15.92 6.34
CA ALA A 111 -2.08 -14.53 6.70
C ALA A 111 -0.89 -14.42 7.66
N SER A 112 -0.85 -15.22 8.73
CA SER A 112 0.25 -15.30 9.69
C SER A 112 1.58 -15.65 9.01
N ALA A 113 1.58 -16.65 8.11
CA ALA A 113 2.77 -17.02 7.35
C ALA A 113 3.28 -15.88 6.46
N CYS A 114 2.38 -15.16 5.79
CA CYS A 114 2.76 -14.02 4.96
C CYS A 114 3.32 -12.86 5.81
N THR A 115 2.74 -12.58 6.98
CA THR A 115 3.25 -11.56 7.91
C THR A 115 4.63 -11.95 8.42
N LEU A 116 4.82 -13.19 8.90
CA LEU A 116 6.10 -13.68 9.37
C LEU A 116 7.18 -13.63 8.28
N TYR A 117 6.82 -13.95 7.04
CA TYR A 117 7.72 -13.84 5.90
C TYR A 117 8.14 -12.40 5.62
N ARG A 118 7.20 -11.45 5.69
CA ARG A 118 7.48 -10.03 5.56
C ARG A 118 8.41 -9.55 6.68
N ASP A 119 8.11 -9.89 7.93
CA ASP A 119 8.94 -9.51 9.08
C ASP A 119 10.35 -10.09 8.98
N THR A 120 10.45 -11.35 8.54
CA THR A 120 11.74 -12.00 8.27
C THR A 120 12.50 -11.25 7.19
N TRP A 121 11.82 -10.85 6.11
CA TRP A 121 12.41 -10.06 5.03
C TRP A 121 12.93 -8.71 5.54
N GLU A 122 12.15 -7.99 6.34
CA GLU A 122 12.56 -6.71 6.93
C GLU A 122 13.78 -6.88 7.85
N ARG A 123 13.81 -7.95 8.66
CA ARG A 123 14.94 -8.31 9.54
C ARG A 123 16.23 -8.68 8.79
N THR A 124 16.17 -8.96 7.49
CA THR A 124 17.40 -9.27 6.73
C THR A 124 18.27 -8.06 6.44
N GLY A 125 17.76 -6.83 6.64
CA GLY A 125 18.46 -5.59 6.33
C GLY A 125 18.77 -5.41 4.85
N LEU A 126 18.07 -6.14 3.95
CA LEU A 126 18.25 -6.08 2.51
C LEU A 126 17.53 -4.87 1.89
N GLU A 127 17.76 -3.68 2.44
CA GLU A 127 17.31 -2.44 1.80
C GLU A 127 18.31 -2.03 0.70
N GLY A 128 18.31 -2.78 -0.41
CA GLY A 128 18.74 -2.41 -1.78
C GLY A 128 20.05 -1.66 -2.05
N ARG A 129 20.88 -1.29 -1.07
CA ARG A 129 21.98 -0.31 -1.24
C ARG A 129 23.39 -0.92 -1.25
N CYS A 130 23.56 -2.23 -1.05
CA CYS A 130 24.90 -2.84 -0.99
C CYS A 130 25.00 -4.16 -1.76
N SER A 131 26.12 -4.38 -2.46
CA SER A 131 26.30 -5.49 -3.41
C SER A 131 26.85 -6.78 -2.81
N SER A 132 27.33 -6.79 -1.56
CA SER A 132 27.79 -8.02 -0.89
C SER A 132 27.77 -7.92 0.65
N SER A 133 27.60 -9.06 1.33
CA SER A 133 27.66 -9.16 2.80
C SER A 133 28.66 -10.23 3.23
N GLN A 134 29.57 -9.90 4.15
CA GLN A 134 30.43 -10.85 4.87
C GLN A 134 30.14 -10.79 6.37
N TYR A 135 30.17 -11.95 7.02
CA TYR A 135 29.97 -12.09 8.46
C TYR A 135 31.25 -11.71 9.20
N SER A 136 31.23 -10.69 10.08
CA SER A 136 32.36 -10.39 10.97
C SER A 136 31.97 -10.68 12.42
N LEU A 137 32.55 -11.73 12.99
CA LEU A 137 32.26 -12.20 14.35
C LEU A 137 32.85 -11.28 15.43
N THR A 138 33.84 -10.46 15.07
CA THR A 138 34.44 -9.42 15.88
C THR A 138 34.03 -8.06 15.31
N ALA A 139 33.25 -7.28 16.05
CA ALA A 139 32.73 -5.97 15.67
C ALA A 139 33.81 -4.86 15.53
N THR A 140 35.01 -5.21 15.07
CA THR A 140 36.16 -4.33 14.88
C THR A 140 36.58 -4.38 13.41
N ILE A 141 35.90 -3.60 12.57
CA ILE A 141 36.31 -3.41 11.18
C ILE A 141 37.35 -2.28 11.15
N HIS A 142 38.63 -2.63 11.25
CA HIS A 142 39.72 -1.74 10.83
C HIS A 142 39.87 -1.85 9.31
N GLY A 143 39.21 -0.97 8.55
CA GLY A 143 39.36 -0.96 7.10
C GLY A 143 38.45 0.05 6.40
N SER A 144 39.07 0.87 5.54
CA SER A 144 38.46 1.94 4.74
C SER A 144 37.18 1.52 3.98
N PRO A 145 36.13 2.38 3.92
CA PRO A 145 34.79 2.05 3.40
C PRO A 145 34.69 2.04 1.87
N VAL A 146 35.72 1.53 1.17
CA VAL A 146 35.79 1.57 -0.31
C VAL A 146 35.18 0.32 -0.97
N GLY A 147 34.80 -0.70 -0.21
CA GLY A 147 34.06 -1.86 -0.72
C GLY A 147 32.72 -2.00 -0.02
N GLY A 148 31.61 -1.83 -0.74
CA GLY A 148 30.23 -1.88 -0.23
C GLY A 148 29.85 -3.18 0.50
N ARG A 149 30.31 -3.30 1.74
CA ARG A 149 30.12 -4.43 2.65
C ARG A 149 29.38 -3.92 3.88
N ILE A 150 28.23 -4.53 4.18
CA ILE A 150 27.46 -4.22 5.40
C ILE A 150 27.96 -5.14 6.52
N PRO A 151 28.35 -4.60 7.70
CA PRO A 151 28.56 -5.41 8.90
C PRO A 151 27.25 -6.12 9.25
N MET A 152 27.30 -7.44 9.33
CA MET A 152 26.12 -8.30 9.44
C MET A 152 26.03 -8.88 10.85
N THR A 153 24.92 -8.62 11.54
CA THR A 153 24.66 -9.20 12.86
C THR A 153 24.31 -10.69 12.75
N GLU A 154 24.52 -11.46 13.82
CA GLU A 154 24.14 -12.88 13.89
C GLU A 154 22.65 -13.10 13.60
N TRP A 155 21.81 -12.20 14.12
CA TRP A 155 20.37 -12.20 13.92
C TRP A 155 19.99 -11.97 12.44
N GLU A 156 20.65 -11.04 11.74
CA GLU A 156 20.46 -10.83 10.29
C GLU A 156 20.90 -12.05 9.48
N ALA A 157 21.96 -12.74 9.89
CA ALA A 157 22.43 -13.96 9.26
C ALA A 157 21.41 -15.09 9.34
N HIS A 158 20.88 -15.30 10.54
CA HIS A 158 19.80 -16.24 10.77
C HIS A 158 18.56 -15.88 9.93
N ALA A 159 18.13 -14.61 9.94
CA ALA A 159 16.99 -14.15 9.17
C ALA A 159 17.17 -14.37 7.64
N ARG A 160 18.37 -14.15 7.10
CA ARG A 160 18.66 -14.43 5.68
C ARG A 160 18.62 -15.93 5.36
N GLY A 161 19.11 -16.76 6.27
CA GLY A 161 19.01 -18.22 6.14
C GLY A 161 17.54 -18.68 6.09
N LEU A 162 16.74 -18.18 7.02
CA LEU A 162 15.31 -18.47 7.13
C LEU A 162 14.52 -17.93 5.95
N LEU A 163 14.81 -16.72 5.49
CA LEU A 163 14.19 -16.16 4.28
C LEU A 163 14.54 -16.98 3.04
N ARG A 164 15.79 -17.44 2.91
CA ARG A 164 16.22 -18.25 1.77
C ARG A 164 15.51 -19.59 1.76
N SER A 165 15.40 -20.27 2.91
CA SER A 165 14.66 -21.55 3.01
C SER A 165 13.17 -21.35 2.72
N ALA A 166 12.56 -20.30 3.27
CA ALA A 166 11.15 -19.95 3.00
C ALA A 166 10.90 -19.63 1.51
N ARG A 167 11.80 -18.92 0.83
CA ARG A 167 11.67 -18.67 -0.62
C ARG A 167 11.77 -19.95 -1.45
N LEU A 168 12.49 -20.95 -0.97
CA LEU A 168 12.62 -22.23 -1.67
C LEU A 168 11.31 -23.03 -1.64
N SER A 169 10.50 -22.93 -0.58
CA SER A 169 9.20 -23.59 -0.51
C SER A 169 8.18 -23.00 -1.51
N ILE A 170 8.33 -21.71 -1.85
CA ILE A 170 7.47 -21.05 -2.85
C ILE A 170 7.87 -21.50 -4.27
N PRO A 171 6.89 -21.89 -5.13
CA PRO A 171 7.15 -22.24 -6.52
C PRO A 171 7.92 -21.14 -7.26
N ALA A 172 8.99 -21.51 -7.96
CA ALA A 172 9.92 -20.55 -8.56
C ALA A 172 9.27 -19.50 -9.48
N HIS A 173 8.25 -19.92 -10.25
CA HIS A 173 7.51 -19.04 -11.16
C HIS A 173 6.57 -18.05 -10.43
N LEU A 174 6.26 -18.28 -9.15
CA LEU A 174 5.41 -17.41 -8.33
C LEU A 174 6.20 -16.50 -7.40
N ARG A 175 7.50 -16.74 -7.17
CA ARG A 175 8.31 -15.99 -6.19
C ARG A 175 8.24 -14.48 -6.39
N ASN A 176 8.46 -14.00 -7.62
CA ASN A 176 8.40 -12.57 -7.90
C ASN A 176 7.01 -11.98 -7.67
N PHE A 177 5.95 -12.75 -7.99
CA PHE A 177 4.57 -12.33 -7.77
C PHE A 177 4.25 -12.26 -6.28
N PHE A 178 4.67 -13.28 -5.53
CA PHE A 178 4.50 -13.36 -4.10
C PHE A 178 5.23 -12.22 -3.38
N ASP A 179 6.51 -11.98 -3.71
CA ASP A 179 7.30 -10.89 -3.14
C ASP A 179 6.67 -9.52 -3.47
N ALA A 180 6.16 -9.33 -4.70
CA ALA A 180 5.47 -8.11 -5.08
C ALA A 180 4.23 -7.84 -4.21
N VAL A 181 3.49 -8.88 -3.81
CA VAL A 181 2.30 -8.74 -2.97
C VAL A 181 2.66 -8.60 -1.49
N VAL A 182 3.50 -9.47 -0.96
CA VAL A 182 3.76 -9.57 0.49
C VAL A 182 4.79 -8.53 0.95
N VAL A 183 5.88 -8.38 0.20
CA VAL A 183 6.99 -7.48 0.57
C VAL A 183 6.73 -6.07 0.06
N SER A 184 6.37 -5.93 -1.22
CA SER A 184 6.12 -4.60 -1.83
C SER A 184 4.70 -4.07 -1.62
N ASP A 185 3.86 -4.82 -0.90
CA ASP A 185 2.48 -4.47 -0.58
C ASP A 185 1.63 -4.05 -1.80
N LEU A 186 1.90 -4.66 -2.97
CA LEU A 186 1.18 -4.32 -4.20
C LEU A 186 -0.17 -5.04 -4.25
N PRO A 187 -1.25 -4.36 -4.69
CA PRO A 187 -2.54 -5.02 -4.86
C PRO A 187 -2.45 -6.09 -5.96
N LEU A 188 -3.19 -7.19 -5.79
CA LEU A 188 -3.10 -8.41 -6.63
C LEU A 188 -3.07 -8.12 -8.14
N ARG A 189 -3.98 -7.26 -8.61
CA ARG A 189 -4.05 -6.90 -10.04
C ARG A 189 -2.80 -6.16 -10.54
N ARG A 190 -2.20 -5.31 -9.70
CA ARG A 190 -0.98 -4.57 -10.03
C ARG A 190 0.23 -5.51 -9.98
N ALA A 191 0.31 -6.36 -8.95
CA ALA A 191 1.34 -7.38 -8.84
C ALA A 191 1.32 -8.33 -10.05
N GLY A 192 0.14 -8.86 -10.44
CA GLY A 192 0.01 -9.74 -11.59
C GLY A 192 0.42 -9.09 -12.91
N ARG A 193 0.16 -7.79 -13.09
CA ARG A 193 0.68 -7.02 -14.25
C ARG A 193 2.20 -6.86 -14.20
N PHE A 194 2.75 -6.56 -13.03
CA PHE A 194 4.18 -6.36 -12.82
C PHE A 194 4.97 -7.63 -13.12
N THR A 195 4.46 -8.79 -12.69
CA THR A 195 5.15 -10.08 -12.83
C THR A 195 4.70 -10.91 -14.04
N ARG A 196 3.87 -10.33 -14.91
CA ARG A 196 3.30 -10.99 -16.10
C ARG A 196 2.46 -12.25 -15.79
N CYS A 197 1.96 -12.42 -14.57
CA CYS A 197 0.97 -13.43 -14.21
C CYS A 197 -0.43 -13.01 -14.72
N ARG A 198 -0.63 -12.99 -16.04
CA ARG A 198 -1.84 -12.46 -16.69
C ARG A 198 -2.91 -13.52 -16.91
N ASN A 199 -3.57 -13.98 -15.85
CA ASN A 199 -4.62 -15.02 -16.00
C ASN A 199 -5.88 -14.80 -15.16
N GLY A 200 -6.00 -13.71 -14.39
CA GLY A 200 -7.14 -13.54 -13.47
C GLY A 200 -7.16 -14.57 -12.32
N ARG A 201 -6.08 -15.35 -12.18
CA ARG A 201 -5.88 -16.40 -11.17
C ARG A 201 -4.95 -15.93 -10.05
N GLU A 202 -4.81 -14.62 -9.84
CA GLU A 202 -3.84 -14.05 -8.90
C GLU A 202 -4.13 -14.50 -7.46
N LEU A 203 -5.40 -14.55 -7.06
CA LEU A 203 -5.79 -14.96 -5.71
C LEU A 203 -5.55 -16.47 -5.46
N PRO A 204 -5.99 -17.41 -6.32
CA PRO A 204 -5.65 -18.82 -6.16
C PRO A 204 -4.14 -19.09 -6.10
N LEU A 205 -3.36 -18.40 -6.94
CA LEU A 205 -1.89 -18.56 -6.95
C LEU A 205 -1.25 -18.01 -5.68
N LEU A 206 -1.75 -16.89 -5.17
CA LEU A 206 -1.32 -16.36 -3.87
C LEU A 206 -1.62 -17.36 -2.75
N ARG A 207 -2.83 -17.92 -2.71
CA ARG A 207 -3.22 -18.94 -1.72
C ARG A 207 -2.31 -20.15 -1.77
N GLN A 208 -2.03 -20.67 -2.97
CA GLN A 208 -1.12 -21.80 -3.16
C GLN A 208 0.29 -21.51 -2.62
N ALA A 209 0.83 -20.33 -2.92
CA ALA A 209 2.14 -19.92 -2.42
C ALA A 209 2.15 -19.69 -0.91
N ALA A 210 1.10 -19.07 -0.36
CA ALA A 210 0.95 -18.84 1.07
C ALA A 210 0.78 -20.15 1.85
N GLU A 211 0.11 -21.14 1.28
CA GLU A 211 -0.03 -22.47 1.90
C GLU A 211 1.31 -23.19 1.97
N ALA A 212 2.05 -23.25 0.85
CA ALA A 212 3.37 -23.87 0.81
C ALA A 212 4.37 -23.19 1.78
N LEU A 213 4.21 -21.88 1.97
CA LEU A 213 4.98 -21.12 2.96
C LEU A 213 4.56 -21.45 4.39
N ALA A 214 3.26 -21.58 4.66
CA ALA A 214 2.76 -21.96 5.97
C ALA A 214 3.22 -23.38 6.38
N ASP A 215 3.10 -24.34 5.45
CA ASP A 215 3.59 -25.71 5.65
C ASP A 215 5.10 -25.72 5.98
N HIS A 216 5.88 -24.88 5.29
CA HIS A 216 7.31 -24.74 5.57
C HIS A 216 7.57 -24.20 6.97
N PHE A 217 6.89 -23.13 7.39
CA PHE A 217 7.11 -22.55 8.72
C PHE A 217 6.73 -23.51 9.85
N GLU A 218 5.64 -24.25 9.69
CA GLU A 218 5.27 -25.29 10.66
C GLU A 218 6.29 -26.44 10.69
N SER A 219 6.83 -26.84 9.54
CA SER A 219 7.88 -27.87 9.49
C SER A 219 9.18 -27.44 10.19
N VAL A 220 9.45 -26.14 10.25
CA VAL A 220 10.58 -25.54 10.96
C VAL A 220 10.26 -25.30 12.45
N GLY A 221 9.02 -25.57 12.88
CA GLY A 221 8.57 -25.41 14.26
C GLY A 221 8.16 -23.99 14.64
N GLN A 222 7.87 -23.14 13.66
CA GLN A 222 7.28 -21.82 13.91
C GLN A 222 5.78 -21.97 14.15
N ASP A 223 5.29 -21.44 15.26
CA ASP A 223 3.86 -21.43 15.56
C ASP A 223 3.18 -20.26 14.82
N LEU A 224 2.25 -20.60 13.92
CA LEU A 224 1.47 -19.63 13.14
C LEU A 224 0.13 -19.28 13.80
N THR A 225 -0.23 -19.99 14.88
CA THR A 225 -1.53 -19.91 15.55
C THR A 225 -1.55 -19.00 16.79
N SER A 226 -0.38 -18.69 17.35
CA SER A 226 -0.24 -17.81 18.51
C SER A 226 -0.17 -16.33 18.13
N GLU A 227 -1.30 -15.64 18.31
CA GLU A 227 -1.39 -14.24 18.77
C GLU A 227 -0.67 -13.09 18.00
N GLY A 228 -0.42 -13.20 16.70
CA GLY A 228 0.32 -12.15 15.96
C GLY A 228 -0.48 -11.04 15.27
N VAL A 229 -1.81 -11.14 15.12
CA VAL A 229 -2.56 -10.26 14.18
C VAL A 229 -3.36 -9.14 14.87
N ASN A 230 -3.37 -9.08 16.21
CA ASN A 230 -4.25 -8.16 16.94
C ASN A 230 -3.69 -6.75 17.20
N ASP A 231 -2.46 -6.44 16.80
CA ASP A 231 -1.79 -5.15 17.15
C ASP A 231 -1.76 -4.10 16.03
N VAL A 232 -2.71 -4.13 15.09
CA VAL A 232 -2.88 -3.05 14.09
C VAL A 232 -4.17 -2.26 14.37
N GLY A 233 -4.11 -1.39 15.37
CA GLY A 233 -5.14 -0.37 15.69
C GLY A 233 -4.96 0.97 14.97
#